data_AF-A0A2X3D1Z3-F1
#
_entry.id   AF-A0A2X3D1Z3-F1
#
_cell.length_a   1.000
_cell.length_b   1.000
_cell.length_c   1.000
_cell.angle_alpha   90.00
_cell.angle_beta   90.00
_cell.angle_gamma   90.00
#
_symmetry.space_group_name_H-M   'P 1'
#
loop_
_entity.id
_entity.type
_entity.pdbx_description
1 polymer ?
#
loop_
_entity_poly.entity_id
_entity_poly.type
_entity_poly.pdbx_seq_one_letter_code
_entity_poly.pdbx_strand_id
1 'polypeptide(L)'
;MEEEGLHARVVRILRTSDVSFMAWDAANLSGSGIGIGIQSKGTTVIHQRDLLPLSNLELFSQAPLLTLETYRQIGKNAARYARKESPSPVPVVNDQMVRPKLWPKPRYFISKRPNMWCRTPSPSPCTSTLVRE
;
A
#
# COMPACT_ATOMS: atom_id res chain seq x y z
N MET A 1 7.83 1.59 -10.12
CA MET A 1 8.34 2.93 -9.81
C MET A 1 9.62 3.22 -10.57
N GLU A 2 10.67 2.42 -10.41
CA GLU A 2 11.95 2.64 -11.12
C GLU A 2 11.81 2.57 -12.66
N GLU A 3 10.93 1.71 -13.18
CA GLU A 3 10.58 1.66 -14.61
C GLU A 3 10.01 2.98 -15.15
N GLU A 4 9.46 3.80 -14.26
CA GLU A 4 8.91 5.11 -14.55
C GLU A 4 9.90 6.22 -14.10
N GLY A 5 11.17 5.90 -13.86
CA GLY A 5 12.22 6.88 -13.56
C GLY A 5 12.10 7.59 -12.21
N LEU A 6 11.27 7.08 -11.28
CA LEU A 6 11.17 7.62 -9.92
C LEU A 6 11.86 6.72 -8.90
N HIS A 7 12.46 7.34 -7.89
CA HIS A 7 13.04 6.63 -6.75
C HIS A 7 11.96 6.17 -5.78
N ALA A 8 11.95 4.87 -5.49
CA ALA A 8 11.11 4.30 -4.44
C ALA A 8 11.80 4.46 -3.07
N ARG A 9 11.07 4.94 -2.06
CA ARG A 9 11.51 4.97 -0.67
C ARG A 9 10.60 4.08 0.17
N VAL A 10 11.19 3.10 0.85
CA VAL A 10 10.45 2.19 1.73
C VAL A 10 10.52 2.67 3.16
N VAL A 11 9.36 2.83 3.78
CA VAL A 11 9.21 3.18 5.20
C VAL A 11 8.30 2.16 5.88
N ARG A 12 8.56 1.89 7.15
CA ARG A 12 7.68 1.08 7.99
C ARG A 12 6.86 2.00 8.89
N ILE A 13 5.55 1.87 8.79
CA ILE A 13 4.60 2.62 9.61
C ILE A 13 4.24 1.76 10.81
N LEU A 14 4.45 2.33 12.00
CA LEU A 14 4.28 1.65 13.27
C LEU A 14 3.16 2.26 14.12
N ARG A 15 2.50 3.34 13.66
CA ARG A 15 1.42 4.00 14.42
C ARG A 15 0.04 3.36 14.24
N THR A 16 -0.21 2.70 13.10
CA THR A 16 -1.55 2.20 12.72
C THR A 16 -1.50 0.99 11.80
N SER A 17 -2.38 0.01 12.05
CA SER A 17 -2.61 -1.15 11.19
C SER A 17 -3.39 -0.86 9.94
N ASP A 18 -4.11 0.25 9.89
CA ASP A 18 -5.05 0.52 8.81
C ASP A 18 -4.30 0.96 7.53
N VAL A 19 -4.59 0.30 6.41
CA VAL A 19 -3.89 0.51 5.15
C VAL A 19 -4.08 1.91 4.60
N SER A 20 -5.26 2.53 4.80
CA SER A 20 -5.56 3.85 4.27
C SER A 20 -4.76 4.91 5.03
N PHE A 21 -4.70 4.80 6.36
CA PHE A 21 -3.84 5.66 7.17
C PHE A 21 -2.35 5.42 6.92
N MET A 22 -1.93 4.17 6.65
CA MET A 22 -0.55 3.89 6.24
C MET A 22 -0.21 4.56 4.90
N ALA A 23 -1.10 4.47 3.91
CA ALA A 23 -0.88 5.10 2.61
C ALA A 23 -0.88 6.65 2.72
N TRP A 24 -1.75 7.22 3.55
CA TRP A 24 -1.82 8.65 3.82
C TRP A 24 -0.54 9.18 4.47
N ASP A 25 -0.02 8.49 5.48
CA ASP A 25 1.28 8.81 6.09
C ASP A 25 2.40 8.74 5.05
N ALA A 26 2.42 7.69 4.22
CA ALA A 26 3.41 7.56 3.15
C ALA A 26 3.33 8.73 2.16
N ALA A 27 2.11 9.17 1.82
CA ALA A 27 1.87 10.30 0.92
C ALA A 27 2.34 11.63 1.54
N ASN A 28 2.11 11.83 2.85
CA ASN A 28 2.59 13.01 3.59
C ASN A 28 4.11 13.07 3.73
N LEU A 29 4.77 11.91 3.81
CA LEU A 29 6.22 11.82 3.85
C LEU A 29 6.85 11.99 2.45
N SER A 30 6.11 11.66 1.39
CA SER A 30 6.61 11.66 0.01
C SER A 30 6.73 13.08 -0.54
N GLY A 31 7.88 13.38 -1.16
CA GLY A 31 8.10 14.69 -1.81
C GLY A 31 7.17 14.92 -3.02
N SER A 32 6.68 13.86 -3.66
CA SER A 32 5.70 13.94 -4.75
C SER A 32 4.25 14.05 -4.27
N GLY A 33 4.00 13.92 -2.96
CA GLY A 33 2.65 13.86 -2.40
C GLY A 33 1.89 12.57 -2.70
N ILE A 34 2.52 11.57 -3.33
CA ILE A 34 1.93 10.24 -3.61
C ILE A 34 2.59 9.19 -2.72
N GLY A 35 1.78 8.32 -2.13
CA GLY A 35 2.21 7.22 -1.27
C GLY A 35 1.49 5.91 -1.58
N ILE A 36 2.17 4.79 -1.32
CA ILE A 36 1.58 3.45 -1.38
C ILE A 36 1.58 2.88 0.03
N GLY A 37 0.42 2.42 0.50
CA GLY A 37 0.29 1.64 1.73
C GLY A 37 0.08 0.17 1.41
N ILE A 38 0.83 -0.73 2.05
CA ILE A 38 0.70 -2.18 1.90
C ILE A 38 0.65 -2.81 3.28
N GLN A 39 -0.39 -3.60 3.55
CA GLN A 39 -0.47 -4.43 4.76
C GLN A 39 0.23 -5.78 4.52
N SER A 40 0.68 -6.43 5.59
CA SER A 40 1.31 -7.76 5.49
C SER A 40 0.41 -8.84 4.90
N LYS A 41 -0.93 -8.69 4.99
CA LYS A 41 -1.88 -9.59 4.32
C LYS A 41 -2.02 -9.33 2.81
N GLY A 42 -1.41 -8.27 2.28
CA GLY A 42 -1.38 -7.90 0.85
C GLY A 42 -2.34 -6.77 0.44
N THR A 43 -3.26 -6.33 1.30
CA THR A 43 -4.16 -5.20 0.95
C THR A 43 -3.33 -3.95 0.68
N THR A 44 -3.58 -3.30 -0.45
CA THR A 44 -2.74 -2.22 -0.97
C THR A 44 -3.58 -1.00 -1.37
N VAL A 45 -3.05 0.20 -1.16
CA VAL A 45 -3.70 1.47 -1.49
C VAL A 45 -2.69 2.44 -2.10
N ILE A 46 -3.08 3.16 -3.15
CA ILE A 46 -2.40 4.35 -3.65
C ILE A 46 -3.13 5.59 -3.11
N HIS A 47 -2.41 6.47 -2.42
CA HIS A 47 -2.97 7.65 -1.77
C HIS A 47 -2.22 8.93 -2.20
N GLN A 48 -2.93 10.05 -2.16
CA GLN A 48 -2.37 11.40 -2.32
C GLN A 48 -2.53 12.22 -1.04
N ARG A 49 -1.55 13.06 -0.71
CA ARG A 49 -1.50 13.80 0.57
C ARG A 49 -2.72 14.68 0.84
N ASP A 50 -3.31 15.25 -0.21
CA ASP A 50 -4.41 16.21 -0.13
C ASP A 50 -5.80 15.56 -0.02
N LEU A 51 -5.86 14.23 -0.16
CA LEU A 51 -7.11 13.49 0.00
C LEU A 51 -7.39 13.21 1.48
N LEU A 52 -8.68 13.07 1.81
CA LEU A 52 -9.10 12.61 3.13
C LEU A 52 -8.49 11.23 3.44
N PRO A 53 -8.15 10.90 4.70
CA PRO A 53 -7.43 9.66 5.04
C PRO A 53 -8.13 8.35 4.66
N LEU A 54 -9.46 8.38 4.46
CA LEU A 54 -10.25 7.22 4.04
C LEU A 54 -10.59 7.24 2.54
N SER A 55 -10.13 8.27 1.83
CA SER A 55 -10.19 8.36 0.38
C SER A 55 -8.88 7.84 -0.23
N ASN A 56 -8.87 7.54 -1.52
CA ASN A 56 -7.70 6.99 -2.20
C ASN A 56 -7.78 7.26 -3.71
N LEU A 57 -6.63 7.17 -4.38
CA LEU A 57 -6.58 7.15 -5.83
C LEU A 57 -6.97 5.77 -6.36
N GLU A 58 -6.35 4.72 -5.80
CA GLU A 58 -6.64 3.32 -6.15
C GLU A 58 -6.65 2.45 -4.90
N LEU A 59 -7.59 1.50 -4.82
CA LEU A 59 -7.78 0.59 -3.69
C LEU A 59 -7.81 -0.87 -4.16
N PHE A 60 -6.92 -1.66 -3.58
CA PHE A 60 -6.79 -3.09 -3.82
C PHE A 60 -7.23 -3.85 -2.56
N SER A 61 -8.55 -3.93 -2.37
CA SER A 61 -9.16 -4.47 -1.16
C SER A 61 -9.02 -5.99 -1.04
N GLN A 62 -9.01 -6.70 -2.17
CA GLN A 62 -8.92 -8.16 -2.25
C GLN A 62 -7.48 -8.63 -2.44
N ALA A 63 -6.70 -8.56 -1.36
CA ALA A 63 -5.32 -9.03 -1.32
C ALA A 63 -5.04 -10.42 -1.96
N PRO A 64 -5.92 -11.43 -1.80
CA PRO A 64 -5.69 -12.77 -2.35
C PRO A 64 -5.71 -12.83 -3.88
N LEU A 65 -6.25 -11.82 -4.55
CA LEU A 65 -6.30 -11.74 -6.01
C LEU A 65 -5.12 -10.98 -6.61
N LEU A 66 -4.26 -10.38 -5.78
CA LEU A 66 -3.15 -9.57 -6.27
C LEU A 66 -1.99 -10.45 -6.68
N THR A 67 -1.60 -10.34 -7.95
CA THR A 67 -0.42 -11.01 -8.51
C THR A 67 0.79 -10.08 -8.49
N LEU A 68 1.99 -10.63 -8.70
CA LEU A 68 3.21 -9.84 -8.83
C LEU A 68 3.11 -8.80 -9.96
N GLU A 69 2.40 -9.14 -11.03
CA GLU A 69 2.14 -8.24 -12.13
C GLU A 69 1.24 -7.07 -11.70
N THR A 70 0.21 -7.34 -10.89
CA THR A 70 -0.62 -6.29 -10.29
C THR A 70 0.22 -5.36 -9.42
N TYR A 71 1.09 -5.88 -8.55
CA TYR A 71 1.99 -5.04 -7.74
C TYR A 71 2.94 -4.18 -8.59
N ARG A 72 3.44 -4.72 -9.70
CA ARG A 72 4.27 -3.97 -10.65
C ARG A 72 3.49 -2.83 -11.29
N GLN A 73 2.24 -3.07 -11.70
CA GLN A 73 1.36 -2.04 -12.27
C GLN A 73 0.98 -0.96 -11.25
N ILE A 74 0.70 -1.34 -10.00
CA ILE A 74 0.48 -0.40 -8.89
C ILE A 74 1.68 0.56 -8.77
N GLY A 75 2.89 0.02 -8.83
CA GLY A 75 4.12 0.82 -8.81
C GLY A 75 4.34 1.70 -10.04
N LYS A 76 3.75 1.38 -11.20
CA LYS A 76 3.78 2.23 -12.40
C LYS A 76 2.77 3.36 -12.29
N ASN A 77 1.52 3.05 -11.93
CA ASN A 77 0.48 4.06 -11.76
C ASN A 77 0.83 5.06 -10.66
N ALA A 78 1.33 4.60 -9.52
CA ALA A 78 1.80 5.51 -8.46
C ALA A 78 2.91 6.45 -8.93
N ALA A 79 3.80 6.00 -9.80
CA ALA A 79 4.85 6.83 -10.38
C ALA A 79 4.28 7.85 -11.39
N ARG A 80 3.30 7.46 -12.20
CA ARG A 80 2.59 8.37 -13.11
C ARG A 80 1.78 9.42 -12.35
N TYR A 81 1.09 9.04 -11.29
CA TYR A 81 0.43 9.99 -10.38
C TYR A 81 1.43 10.96 -9.74
N ALA A 82 2.64 10.49 -9.38
CA ALA A 82 3.68 11.35 -8.84
C ALA A 82 4.17 12.40 -9.85
N ARG A 83 4.04 12.13 -11.16
CA ARG A 83 4.27 13.08 -12.25
C ARG A 83 3.05 13.92 -12.62
N LYS A 84 1.95 13.80 -11.87
CA LYS A 84 0.66 14.47 -12.14
C LYS A 84 0.01 14.03 -13.46
N GLU A 85 0.31 12.81 -13.89
CA GLU A 85 -0.38 12.18 -15.02
C GLU A 85 -1.67 11.52 -14.55
N SER A 86 -2.58 11.26 -15.50
CA SER A 86 -3.85 10.55 -15.27
C SER A 86 -3.81 9.16 -15.92
N PRO A 87 -3.09 8.19 -15.35
CA PRO A 87 -3.05 6.83 -15.89
C PRO A 87 -4.42 6.14 -15.80
N SER A 88 -4.66 5.17 -16.67
CA SER A 88 -5.79 4.26 -16.50
C SER A 88 -5.63 3.48 -15.18
N PRO A 89 -6.62 3.49 -14.28
CA PRO A 89 -6.56 2.72 -13.05
C PRO A 89 -6.29 1.24 -13.32
N VAL A 90 -5.56 0.59 -12.42
CA VAL A 90 -5.28 -0.84 -12.54
C VAL A 90 -6.63 -1.59 -12.48
N PRO A 91 -6.89 -2.55 -13.39
CA PRO A 91 -8.13 -3.31 -13.37
C PRO A 91 -8.38 -3.98 -12.03
N VAL A 92 -9.47 -3.59 -11.36
CA VAL A 92 -9.85 -4.14 -10.07
C VAL A 92 -10.52 -5.49 -10.29
N VAL A 93 -9.86 -6.56 -9.84
CA VAL A 93 -10.44 -7.90 -9.85
C VAL A 93 -11.32 -8.06 -8.61
N ASN A 94 -12.57 -8.48 -8.82
CA ASN A 94 -13.52 -8.75 -7.76
C ASN A 94 -14.02 -10.19 -7.89
N ASP A 95 -13.76 -11.02 -6.87
CA ASP A 95 -14.36 -12.36 -6.75
C ASP A 95 -15.24 -12.41 -5.49
N GLN A 96 -16.54 -12.61 -5.71
CA GLN A 96 -17.55 -12.72 -4.65
C GLN A 96 -17.25 -13.84 -3.65
N MET A 97 -16.52 -14.88 -4.05
CA MET A 97 -16.17 -16.02 -3.21
C MET A 97 -14.92 -15.79 -2.35
N VAL A 98 -14.13 -14.75 -2.61
CA VAL A 98 -12.98 -14.37 -1.77
C VAL A 98 -13.43 -14.11 -0.34
N ARG A 99 -14.55 -13.39 -0.17
CA ARG A 99 -15.07 -13.06 1.15
C ARG A 99 -15.47 -14.34 1.92
N PRO A 100 -16.38 -15.22 1.46
CA PRO A 100 -16.70 -16.46 2.16
C PRO A 100 -15.48 -17.36 2.45
N LYS A 101 -14.59 -17.55 1.48
CA LYS A 101 -13.44 -18.46 1.61
C LYS A 101 -12.40 -17.94 2.60
N LEU A 102 -12.18 -16.63 2.59
CA LEU A 102 -11.04 -16.06 3.28
C LEU A 102 -11.44 -15.29 4.52
N TRP A 103 -12.65 -14.72 4.69
CA TRP A 103 -13.06 -13.95 5.88
C TRP A 103 -12.59 -14.47 7.26
N PRO A 104 -12.58 -15.78 7.56
CA PRO A 104 -12.01 -16.26 8.83
C PRO A 104 -10.48 -16.04 8.99
N LYS A 105 -9.70 -16.02 7.89
CA LYS A 105 -8.23 -15.96 7.87
C LYS A 105 -7.59 -14.56 7.97
N PRO A 106 -8.02 -13.49 7.27
CA PRO A 106 -7.40 -12.17 7.36
C PRO A 106 -7.66 -11.52 8.72
N ARG A 107 -8.73 -11.90 9.44
CA ARG A 107 -8.91 -11.49 10.84
C ARG A 107 -7.79 -12.02 11.73
N TYR A 108 -7.26 -13.21 11.45
CA TYR A 108 -6.08 -13.74 12.12
C TYR A 108 -4.81 -12.95 11.79
N PHE A 109 -4.60 -12.57 10.51
CA PHE A 109 -3.42 -11.79 10.11
C PHE A 109 -3.44 -10.34 10.63
N ILE A 110 -4.62 -9.70 10.65
CA ILE A 110 -4.80 -8.37 11.24
C ILE A 110 -4.65 -8.44 12.77
N SER A 111 -5.21 -9.47 13.44
CA SER A 111 -5.15 -9.61 14.91
C SER A 111 -3.87 -10.25 15.48
N LYS A 112 -2.98 -10.81 14.67
CA LYS A 112 -1.64 -11.24 15.11
C LYS A 112 -0.63 -10.09 15.23
N ARG A 113 -0.88 -8.93 14.61
CA ARG A 113 -0.03 -7.73 14.70
C ARG A 113 -0.57 -6.49 15.43
N PRO A 114 -1.62 -6.51 16.29
CA PRO A 114 -1.99 -5.36 17.11
C PRO A 114 -0.92 -5.00 18.15
N ASN A 115 -0.02 -5.93 18.47
CA ASN A 115 0.94 -5.76 19.57
C ASN A 115 2.28 -5.15 19.14
N MET A 116 2.42 -4.79 17.85
CA MET A 116 3.62 -4.16 17.30
C MET A 116 3.41 -2.67 16.99
N TRP A 117 2.21 -2.14 17.29
CA TRP A 117 1.91 -0.71 17.16
C TRP A 117 2.46 0.01 18.38
N CYS A 118 3.40 0.93 18.15
CA CYS A 118 3.74 1.91 19.16
C CYS A 118 2.71 3.06 19.03
N ARG A 119 2.26 3.66 20.13
CA ARG A 119 1.25 4.73 20.08
C ARG A 119 1.79 6.05 19.48
N THR A 120 3.10 6.27 19.49
CA THR A 120 3.78 7.47 18.98
C THR A 120 5.14 7.24 18.28
N PRO A 121 5.30 6.26 17.38
CA PRO A 121 6.54 6.07 16.64
C PRO A 121 6.56 6.97 15.40
N SER A 122 7.68 7.65 15.17
CA SER A 122 7.97 8.21 13.86
C SER A 122 8.14 7.05 12.84
N PRO A 123 7.71 7.22 11.58
CA PRO A 123 7.95 6.25 10.52
C PRO A 123 9.45 5.93 10.41
N SER A 124 9.82 4.65 10.48
CA SER A 124 11.22 4.22 10.41
C SER A 124 11.59 3.89 8.96
N PRO A 125 12.67 4.45 8.39
CA PRO A 125 13.15 4.05 7.08
C PRO A 125 13.56 2.58 7.09
N CYS A 126 13.25 1.86 6.00
CA CYS A 126 13.66 0.47 5.81
C CYS A 126 14.68 0.41 4.67
N THR A 127 15.86 -0.13 4.95
CA THR A 127 16.82 -0.47 3.91
C THR A 127 16.37 -1.78 3.25
N SER A 128 16.05 -1.74 1.95
CA SER A 128 15.84 -2.96 1.17
C SER A 128 17.20 -3.56 0.83
N THR A 129 17.67 -4.54 1.60
CA THR A 129 18.85 -5.34 1.25
C THR A 129 18.43 -6.52 0.40
N LEU A 130 18.97 -6.61 -0.82
CA LEU A 130 18.87 -7.82 -1.65
C LEU A 130 19.73 -8.92 -1.01
N VAL A 131 19.09 -9.88 -0.36
CA VAL A 131 19.75 -11.11 0.11
C VAL A 131 19.78 -12.05 -1.10
N ARG A 132 20.97 -12.39 -1.60
CA ARG A 132 21.13 -13.42 -2.64
C ARG A 132 20.79 -14.77 -2.03
N GLU A 133 19.97 -15.56 -2.73
CA GLU A 133 19.72 -16.98 -2.40
C GLU A 133 20.96 -17.84 -2.64
#